data_AF-A0A945HFL1-F1
#
_entry.id   AF-A0A945HFL1-F1
#
_cell.length_a   1.000
_cell.length_b   1.000
_cell.length_c   1.000
_cell.angle_alpha   90.00
_cell.angle_beta   90.00
_cell.angle_gamma   90.00
#
_symmetry.space_group_name_H-M   'P 1'
#
loop_
_entity.id
_entity.type
_entity.pdbx_description
1 polymer ?
#
loop_
_entity_poly.entity_id
_entity_poly.type
_entity_poly.pdbx_seq_one_letter_code
_entity_poly.pdbx_strand_id
1 'polypeptide(L)'
;MSGITSRAPEAVLFDFGGVILTSPFDAFAAYEAEAGLPIDTVRRINSTNPDTNAWARFERREVGTEEFCGLFEAEASAMGLEVDATRILAGLDGELRPAMVEALRRCGSAFRT
;
A
#
# COMPACT_ATOMS: atom_id res chain seq x y z
N MET A 1 39.27 -4.36 -20.64
CA MET A 1 38.10 -4.12 -19.77
C MET A 1 36.86 -4.11 -20.66
N SER A 2 36.12 -5.22 -20.72
CA SER A 2 34.90 -5.29 -21.53
C SER A 2 33.78 -4.66 -20.71
N GLY A 3 33.38 -3.44 -21.07
CA GLY A 3 32.26 -2.75 -20.45
C GLY A 3 30.98 -3.54 -20.69
N ILE A 4 30.23 -3.83 -19.62
CA ILE A 4 28.87 -4.33 -19.75
C ILE A 4 28.05 -3.20 -20.36
N THR A 5 27.77 -3.26 -21.66
CA THR A 5 26.75 -2.41 -22.27
C THR A 5 25.40 -3.02 -21.90
N SER A 6 24.75 -2.50 -20.85
CA SER A 6 23.38 -2.91 -20.53
C SER A 6 22.46 -2.44 -21.66
N ARG A 7 21.81 -3.39 -22.34
CA ARG A 7 20.78 -3.09 -23.33
C ARG A 7 19.64 -2.32 -22.65
N ALA A 8 19.10 -1.31 -23.34
CA ALA A 8 17.95 -0.56 -22.83
C ALA A 8 16.75 -1.48 -22.55
N PRO A 9 15.96 -1.24 -21.49
CA PRO A 9 14.81 -2.06 -21.16
C PRO A 9 13.73 -1.96 -22.25
N GLU A 10 12.96 -3.04 -22.45
CA GLU A 10 11.87 -3.07 -23.44
C GLU A 10 10.55 -2.49 -22.91
N ALA A 11 10.40 -2.45 -21.59
CA ALA A 11 9.24 -1.91 -20.88
C ALA A 11 9.63 -1.44 -19.47
N VAL A 12 8.84 -0.54 -18.89
CA VAL A 12 8.98 -0.05 -17.52
C VAL A 12 7.61 -0.16 -16.83
N LEU A 13 7.55 -0.89 -15.72
CA LEU A 13 6.34 -1.01 -14.91
C LEU A 13 6.43 -0.06 -13.72
N PHE A 14 5.36 0.67 -13.45
CA PHE A 14 5.24 1.57 -12.31
C PHE A 14 4.23 0.99 -11.32
N ASP A 15 4.62 0.92 -10.05
CA ASP A 15 3.68 0.71 -8.96
C ASP A 15 2.94 2.02 -8.65
N PHE A 16 1.87 1.95 -7.86
CA PHE A 16 1.12 3.12 -7.43
C PHE A 16 1.59 3.62 -6.06
N GLY A 17 1.35 2.87 -5.00
CA GLY A 17 1.61 3.30 -3.62
C GLY A 17 3.10 3.53 -3.36
N GLY A 18 3.49 4.75 -2.96
CA GLY A 18 4.89 5.12 -2.73
C GLY A 18 5.71 5.37 -4.01
N VAL A 19 5.12 5.18 -5.20
CA VAL A 19 5.74 5.43 -6.50
C VAL A 19 4.99 6.57 -7.19
N ILE A 20 3.86 6.30 -7.86
CA ILE A 20 3.05 7.36 -8.49
C ILE A 20 2.32 8.20 -7.44
N LEU A 21 1.81 7.54 -6.39
CA LEU A 21 1.15 8.17 -5.25
C LEU A 21 2.09 8.21 -4.02
N THR A 22 1.74 9.01 -3.01
CA THR A 22 2.33 8.89 -1.67
C THR A 22 2.15 7.47 -1.12
N SER A 23 2.97 7.09 -0.14
CA SER A 23 2.87 5.74 0.41
C SER A 23 1.66 5.65 1.34
N PRO A 24 0.80 4.62 1.21
CA PRO A 24 -0.25 4.38 2.20
C PRO A 24 0.33 4.09 3.59
N PHE A 25 1.58 3.63 3.66
CA PHE A 25 2.26 3.38 4.93
C PHE A 25 2.57 4.66 5.71
N ASP A 26 2.74 5.80 5.04
CA ASP A 26 2.89 7.09 5.72
C ASP A 26 1.57 7.48 6.39
N ALA A 27 0.43 7.25 5.70
CA ALA A 27 -0.90 7.49 6.25
C ALA A 27 -1.22 6.53 7.42
N PHE A 28 -0.82 5.27 7.33
CA PHE A 28 -1.00 4.31 8.43
C PHE A 28 -0.17 4.72 9.64
N ALA A 29 1.09 5.11 9.47
CA ALA A 29 1.94 5.55 10.57
C ALA A 29 1.40 6.82 11.25
N ALA A 30 0.85 7.77 10.47
CA ALA A 30 0.20 8.96 11.01
C ALA A 30 -1.04 8.58 11.83
N TYR A 31 -1.90 7.71 11.31
CA TYR A 31 -3.06 7.20 12.02
C TYR A 31 -2.65 6.48 13.32
N GLU A 32 -1.67 5.58 13.26
CA GLU A 32 -1.17 4.84 14.42
C GLU A 32 -0.69 5.78 15.52
N ALA A 33 0.09 6.80 15.16
CA ALA A 33 0.57 7.82 16.10
C ALA A 33 -0.58 8.62 16.74
N GLU A 34 -1.56 9.04 15.95
CA GLU A 34 -2.73 9.77 16.43
C GLU A 34 -3.62 8.95 17.35
N ALA A 35 -3.80 7.66 17.05
CA ALA A 35 -4.62 6.73 17.83
C ALA A 35 -3.87 6.14 19.04
N GLY A 36 -2.58 6.45 19.22
CA GLY A 36 -1.76 5.89 20.30
C GLY A 36 -1.46 4.40 20.12
N LEU A 37 -1.51 3.90 18.88
CA LEU A 37 -1.22 2.50 18.56
C LEU A 37 0.29 2.24 18.53
N PRO A 38 0.73 1.00 18.84
CA PRO A 38 2.09 0.59 18.60
C PRO A 38 2.49 0.80 17.13
N ILE A 39 3.75 1.18 16.89
CA ILE A 39 4.28 1.31 15.54
C ILE A 39 4.10 0.01 14.73
N ASP A 40 3.76 0.17 13.46
CA ASP A 40 3.54 -0.90 12.48
C ASP A 40 2.39 -1.86 12.87
N THR A 41 1.42 -1.40 13.65
CA THR A 41 0.22 -2.17 14.02
C THR A 41 -0.52 -2.68 12.78
N VAL A 42 -0.82 -1.81 11.82
CA VAL A 42 -1.56 -2.16 10.60
C VAL A 42 -0.77 -3.20 9.79
N ARG A 43 0.54 -2.99 9.63
CA ARG A 43 1.41 -3.95 8.93
C ARG A 43 1.47 -5.30 9.64
N ARG A 44 1.47 -5.30 10.97
CA ARG A 44 1.50 -6.52 11.77
C ARG A 44 0.21 -7.31 11.60
N ILE A 45 -0.94 -6.65 11.62
CA ILE A 45 -2.24 -7.28 11.33
C ILE A 45 -2.21 -7.89 9.91
N ASN A 46 -1.76 -7.12 8.91
CA ASN A 46 -1.66 -7.56 7.51
C ASN A 46 -0.71 -8.75 7.31
N SER A 47 0.32 -8.90 8.14
CA SER A 47 1.34 -9.94 7.98
C SER A 47 1.17 -11.15 8.91
N THR A 48 0.28 -11.09 9.91
CA THR A 48 0.08 -12.18 10.86
C THR A 48 -0.50 -13.44 10.21
N ASN A 49 -1.41 -13.28 9.26
CA ASN A 49 -1.96 -14.37 8.45
C ASN A 49 -2.15 -13.89 7.00
N PRO A 50 -1.09 -13.98 6.16
CA PRO A 50 -1.08 -13.37 4.84
C PRO A 50 -2.02 -14.05 3.83
N ASP A 51 -2.53 -15.25 4.14
CA ASP A 51 -3.38 -15.99 3.20
C ASP A 51 -4.85 -15.60 3.34
N THR A 52 -5.33 -15.44 4.57
CA THR A 52 -6.78 -15.36 4.84
C THR A 52 -7.22 -14.21 5.74
N ASN A 53 -6.33 -13.29 6.12
CA ASN A 53 -6.76 -12.12 6.91
C ASN A 53 -7.63 -11.15 6.09
N ALA A 54 -8.26 -10.21 6.78
CA ALA A 54 -9.13 -9.20 6.19
C ALA A 54 -8.47 -8.50 5.00
N TRP A 55 -7.20 -8.11 5.16
CA TRP A 55 -6.42 -7.45 4.12
C TRP A 55 -6.28 -8.30 2.85
N ALA A 56 -5.83 -9.56 2.99
CA ALA A 56 -5.62 -10.47 1.87
C ALA A 56 -6.94 -10.77 1.13
N ARG A 57 -8.04 -10.93 1.86
CA ARG A 57 -9.38 -11.14 1.27
C ARG A 57 -9.86 -9.88 0.53
N PHE A 58 -9.59 -8.70 1.06
CA PHE A 58 -9.93 -7.42 0.43
C PHE A 58 -9.12 -7.17 -0.85
N GLU A 59 -7.80 -7.43 -0.84
CA GLU A 59 -6.94 -7.34 -2.02
C GLU A 59 -7.40 -8.28 -3.15
N ARG A 60 -7.89 -9.48 -2.81
CA ARG A 60 -8.48 -10.42 -3.76
C ARG A 60 -9.93 -10.13 -4.15
N ARG A 61 -10.53 -9.04 -3.62
CA ARG A 61 -11.93 -8.64 -3.82
C ARG A 61 -12.94 -9.71 -3.39
N GLU A 62 -12.58 -10.53 -2.40
CA GLU A 62 -13.46 -11.54 -1.81
C GLU A 62 -14.49 -10.90 -0.86
N VAL A 63 -14.14 -9.74 -0.30
CA VAL A 63 -14.96 -8.97 0.64
C VAL A 63 -15.04 -7.50 0.19
N GLY A 64 -16.17 -6.83 0.49
CA GLY A 64 -16.34 -5.40 0.24
C GLY A 64 -15.80 -4.53 1.38
N THR A 65 -15.90 -3.21 1.24
CA THR A 65 -15.43 -2.22 2.24
C THR A 65 -16.02 -2.46 3.63
N GLU A 66 -17.35 -2.61 3.73
CA GLU A 66 -18.03 -2.78 5.03
C GLU A 66 -17.60 -4.07 5.74
N GLU A 67 -17.55 -5.17 4.98
CA GLU A 67 -17.10 -6.47 5.50
C GLU A 67 -15.61 -6.45 5.88
N PHE A 68 -14.76 -5.79 5.08
CA PHE A 68 -13.36 -5.59 5.41
C PHE A 68 -13.21 -4.86 6.76
N CYS A 69 -13.94 -3.77 6.99
CA CYS A 69 -13.83 -3.02 8.24
C CYS A 69 -14.13 -3.91 9.45
N GLY A 70 -15.26 -4.64 9.42
CA GLY A 70 -15.63 -5.53 10.51
C GLY A 70 -14.61 -6.65 10.75
N LEU A 71 -14.05 -7.25 9.68
CA LEU A 71 -13.04 -8.29 9.80
C LEU A 71 -11.70 -7.75 10.35
N PHE A 72 -11.26 -6.60 9.85
CA PHE A 72 -9.98 -5.99 10.25
C PHE A 72 -9.98 -5.55 11.71
N GLU A 73 -11.08 -4.95 12.16
CA GLU A 73 -11.25 -4.53 13.55
C GLU A 73 -11.34 -5.72 14.49
N ALA A 74 -11.98 -6.82 14.06
CA ALA A 74 -11.99 -8.07 14.81
C ALA A 74 -10.59 -8.69 14.95
N GLU A 75 -9.77 -8.65 13.89
CA GLU A 75 -8.37 -9.10 13.91
C GLU A 75 -7.51 -8.24 14.84
N ALA A 76 -7.69 -6.92 14.82
CA ALA A 76 -7.03 -6.00 15.75
C ALA A 76 -7.44 -6.29 17.21
N SER A 77 -8.75 -6.46 17.45
CA SER A 77 -9.31 -6.75 18.78
C SER A 77 -8.80 -8.07 19.36
N ALA A 78 -8.63 -9.10 18.51
CA ALA A 78 -8.00 -10.36 18.91
C ALA A 78 -6.54 -10.21 19.39
N MET A 79 -5.87 -9.11 19.00
CA MET A 79 -4.53 -8.72 19.48
C MET A 79 -4.57 -7.73 20.65
N GLY A 80 -5.76 -7.40 21.16
CA GLY A 80 -5.95 -6.40 22.23
C GLY A 80 -5.78 -4.96 21.74
N LEU A 81 -6.00 -4.69 20.45
CA LEU A 81 -5.87 -3.38 19.84
C LEU A 81 -7.24 -2.87 19.39
N GLU A 82 -7.46 -1.57 19.53
CA GLU A 82 -8.65 -0.89 19.01
C GLU A 82 -8.24 -0.08 17.78
N VAL A 83 -8.71 -0.50 16.60
CA VAL A 83 -8.40 0.12 15.31
C VAL A 83 -9.70 0.59 14.66
N ASP A 84 -9.63 1.69 13.91
CA ASP A 84 -10.69 2.17 13.02
C ASP A 84 -10.28 1.82 11.58
N ALA A 85 -10.88 0.77 11.02
CA ALA A 85 -10.51 0.29 9.69
C ALA A 85 -10.92 1.25 8.57
N THR A 86 -11.87 2.17 8.81
CA THR A 86 -12.25 3.19 7.83
C THR A 86 -11.12 4.19 7.61
N ARG A 87 -10.35 4.51 8.66
CA ARG A 87 -9.15 5.35 8.55
C ARG A 87 -8.02 4.67 7.82
N ILE A 88 -7.91 3.34 7.93
CA ILE A 88 -6.97 2.55 7.14
C ILE A 88 -7.32 2.62 5.67
N LEU A 89 -8.59 2.43 5.30
CA LEU A 89 -9.02 2.55 3.91
C LEU A 89 -8.85 3.97 3.37
N ALA A 90 -9.17 5.00 4.16
CA ALA A 90 -8.92 6.39 3.78
C ALA A 90 -7.42 6.67 3.53
N GLY A 91 -6.52 5.97 4.23
CA GLY A 91 -5.08 6.06 4.01
C GLY A 91 -4.58 5.46 2.70
N LEU A 92 -5.42 4.73 1.96
CA LEU A 92 -5.12 4.28 0.60
C LEU A 92 -5.23 5.40 -0.44
N ASP A 93 -5.97 6.46 -0.14
CA ASP A 93 -6.02 7.66 -0.96
C ASP A 93 -4.68 8.40 -0.85
N GLY A 94 -3.83 8.22 -1.86
CA GLY A 94 -2.54 8.88 -1.96
C GLY A 94 -2.58 10.13 -2.85
N GLU A 95 -1.68 11.07 -2.58
CA GLU A 95 -1.49 12.24 -3.42
C GLU A 95 -0.55 11.93 -4.58
N LEU A 96 -0.81 12.52 -5.75
CA LEU A 96 0.08 12.41 -6.91
C LEU A 96 1.46 12.98 -6.58
N ARG A 97 2.52 12.24 -6.95
CA ARG A 97 3.90 12.69 -6.86
C ARG A 97 4.33 13.28 -8.20
N PRO A 98 4.41 14.62 -8.37
CA PRO A 98 4.61 15.23 -9.69
C PRO A 98 5.90 14.77 -10.39
N ALA A 99 6.96 14.52 -9.63
CA ALA A 99 8.22 13.99 -10.15
C ALA A 99 8.06 12.59 -10.79
N MET A 100 7.21 11.73 -10.21
CA MET A 100 6.98 10.39 -10.75
C MET A 100 5.98 10.39 -11.91
N VAL A 101 5.04 11.34 -11.94
CA VAL A 101 4.22 11.60 -13.13
C VAL A 101 5.09 12.02 -14.32
N GLU A 102 6.07 12.91 -14.09
CA GLU A 102 7.02 13.30 -15.13
C GLU A 102 7.93 12.13 -15.55
N ALA A 103 8.34 11.26 -14.62
CA ALA A 103 9.09 10.06 -14.93
C ALA A 103 8.28 9.11 -15.83
N LEU A 104 7.01 8.84 -15.49
CA LEU A 104 6.09 8.06 -16.32
C LEU A 104 5.97 8.65 -17.73
N ARG A 105 5.77 9.96 -17.84
CA ARG A 105 5.66 10.65 -19.15
C ARG A 105 6.92 10.47 -20.01
N ARG A 106 8.11 10.59 -19.42
CA ARG A 106 9.38 10.38 -20.14
C ARG A 106 9.56 8.93 -20.54
N CYS A 107 9.29 8.00 -19.64
CA CYS A 107 9.38 6.57 -19.94
C CYS A 107 8.40 6.18 -21.04
N GLY A 108 7.16 6.65 -21.02
CA GLY A 108 6.15 6.37 -22.06
C GLY A 108 6.50 6.93 -23.45
N SER A 109 7.40 7.91 -23.53
CA SER A 109 7.93 8.40 -24.83
C SER A 109 9.02 7.52 -25.45
N ALA A 110 9.64 6.63 -24.65
CA ALA A 110 10.82 5.85 -25.05
C ALA A 110 10.64 4.34 -24.89
N PHE A 111 9.71 3.90 -24.03
CA PHE A 111 9.48 2.52 -23.64
C PHE A 111 7.99 2.22 -23.58
N ARG A 112 7.64 0.93 -23.62
CA ARG A 112 6.31 0.48 -23.23
C ARG A 112 6.13 0.70 -21.72
N THR A 113 5.04 1.32 -21.31
CA THR A 113 4.69 1.61 -19.90
C THR A 113 3.25 1.24 -19.63
#